data_AF-A0A484X6Q8-F1
#
_entry.id   AF-A0A484X6Q8-F1
#
_cell.length_a   1.000
_cell.length_b   1.000
_cell.length_c   1.000
_cell.angle_alpha   90.00
_cell.angle_beta   90.00
_cell.angle_gamma   90.00
#
_symmetry.space_group_name_H-M   'P 1'
#
loop_
_entity.id
_entity.type
_entity.pdbx_description
1 polymer ?
#
loop_
_entity_poly.entity_id
_entity_poly.type
_entity_poly.pdbx_seq_one_letter_code
_entity_poly.pdbx_strand_id
1 'polypeptide(L)' 'MNNTTEYIDAMPLTDIEKAALPRSDIQAVHAALDGEHRHFTREDDSPLGSVKMRLERTWPDSLAEGQAD' A
#
# COMPACT_ATOMS: atom_id res chain seq x y z
N MET A 1 -10.76 -10.27 -18.73
CA MET A 1 -10.03 -8.99 -18.79
C MET A 1 -8.68 -9.17 -18.09
N ASN A 2 -7.61 -8.58 -18.62
CA ASN A 2 -6.32 -8.58 -17.95
C ASN A 2 -6.27 -7.36 -17.04
N ASN A 3 -6.37 -7.57 -15.72
CA ASN A 3 -6.47 -6.48 -14.72
C ASN A 3 -5.29 -5.49 -14.83
N THR A 4 -4.12 -5.97 -15.27
CA THR A 4 -2.93 -5.15 -15.50
C THR A 4 -3.12 -4.12 -16.63
N THR A 5 -3.88 -4.45 -17.67
CA THR A 5 -4.12 -3.53 -18.80
C THR A 5 -5.07 -2.41 -18.39
N GLU A 6 -6.18 -2.74 -17.71
CA GLU A 6 -7.11 -1.74 -17.18
C GLU A 6 -6.42 -0.79 -16.19
N TYR A 7 -5.51 -1.33 -15.37
CA TYR A 7 -4.72 -0.53 -14.43
C TYR A 7 -3.81 0.47 -15.15
N ILE A 8 -3.07 0.04 -16.18
CA ILE A 8 -2.21 0.93 -16.98
C ILE A 8 -3.04 2.00 -17.69
N ASP A 9 -4.22 1.62 -18.22
CA ASP A 9 -5.09 2.54 -18.95
C ASP A 9 -5.67 3.64 -18.03
N ALA A 10 -5.97 3.31 -16.77
CA ALA A 10 -6.46 4.25 -15.77
C ALA A 10 -5.42 5.28 -15.29
N MET A 11 -4.14 5.07 -15.58
CA MET A 11 -3.08 5.98 -15.12
C MET A 11 -3.05 7.29 -15.91
N PRO A 12 -2.75 8.43 -15.24
CA PRO A 12 -2.61 9.74 -15.88
C PRO A 12 -1.24 9.89 -16.56
N LEU A 13 -0.88 8.95 -17.42
CA LEU A 13 0.33 8.96 -18.25
C LEU A 13 -0.02 9.12 -19.73
N THR A 14 0.96 9.54 -20.53
CA THR A 14 0.83 9.57 -21.99
C THR A 14 0.78 8.16 -22.57
N ASP A 15 0.23 8.01 -23.77
CA ASP A 15 0.18 6.70 -24.46
C ASP A 15 1.57 6.11 -24.71
N ILE A 16 2.58 6.96 -24.92
CA ILE A 16 3.98 6.55 -25.10
C ILE A 16 4.53 5.94 -23.82
N GLU A 17 4.29 6.57 -22.68
CA GLU A 17 4.72 6.06 -21.37
C GLU A 17 3.99 4.77 -21.02
N LYS A 18 2.68 4.68 -21.28
CA LYS A 18 1.89 3.45 -21.11
C LYS A 18 2.38 2.32 -22.00
N ALA A 19 2.81 2.61 -23.23
CA ALA A 19 3.34 1.62 -24.15
C ALA A 19 4.67 1.01 -23.67
N ALA A 20 5.47 1.77 -22.91
CA ALA A 20 6.73 1.31 -22.33
C ALA A 20 6.55 0.42 -21.08
N LEU A 21 5.34 0.35 -20.50
CA LEU A 21 5.08 -0.44 -19.30
C LEU A 21 4.86 -1.93 -19.60
N PRO A 22 5.40 -2.83 -18.77
CA PRO A 22 5.17 -4.27 -18.89
C PRO A 22 3.70 -4.60 -18.61
N ARG A 23 3.08 -5.44 -19.45
CA ARG A 23 1.66 -5.84 -19.32
C ARG A 23 1.47 -7.24 -18.71
N SER A 24 2.56 -7.87 -18.30
CA SER A 24 2.59 -9.24 -17.78
C SER A 24 2.03 -9.35 -16.36
N ASP A 25 2.45 -8.47 -15.46
CA ASP A 25 2.06 -8.49 -14.05
C ASP A 25 2.12 -7.08 -13.42
N ILE A 26 1.29 -6.87 -12.39
CA ILE A 26 1.18 -5.59 -11.69
C ILE A 26 2.48 -5.23 -10.95
N GLN A 27 3.19 -6.22 -10.41
CA GLN A 27 4.46 -5.98 -9.72
C GLN A 27 5.52 -5.43 -10.68
N ALA A 28 5.55 -5.92 -11.91
CA ALA A 28 6.44 -5.44 -12.95
C ALA A 28 6.12 -4.00 -13.37
N VAL A 29 4.83 -3.62 -13.42
CA VAL A 29 4.40 -2.24 -13.67
C VAL A 29 4.93 -1.30 -12.59
N HIS A 30 4.76 -1.67 -11.31
CA HIS A 30 5.25 -0.85 -10.20
C HIS A 30 6.78 -0.72 -10.21
N ALA A 31 7.51 -1.79 -10.49
CA ALA A 31 8.96 -1.75 -10.61
C ALA A 31 9.43 -0.85 -11.77
N ALA A 32 8.73 -0.88 -12.91
CA ALA A 32 9.05 -0.03 -14.06
C ALA A 32 8.74 1.46 -13.80
N LEU A 33 7.72 1.74 -12.98
CA LEU A 33 7.34 3.11 -12.58
C LEU A 33 8.24 3.68 -11.48
N ASP A 34 8.91 2.83 -10.71
CA ASP A 34 9.80 3.24 -9.63
C ASP A 34 11.18 3.66 -10.18
N GLY A 35 11.23 4.83 -10.82
CA GLY A 35 12.47 5.36 -11.41
C GLY A 35 13.61 5.58 -10.41
N GLU A 36 13.28 5.78 -9.13
CA GLU A 36 14.25 5.95 -8.05
C GLU A 36 14.61 4.62 -7.36
N HIS A 37 13.96 3.51 -7.73
CA HIS A 37 14.08 2.21 -7.08
C HIS A 37 14.00 2.33 -5.55
N ARG A 38 13.03 3.11 -5.06
CA ARG A 38 12.88 3.40 -3.64
C ARG A 38 12.59 2.11 -2.88
N HIS A 39 13.60 1.66 -2.16
CA HIS A 39 13.47 0.51 -1.28
C HIS A 39 12.75 0.93 -0.01
N PHE A 40 11.44 0.69 0.05
CA PHE A 40 10.67 0.81 1.28
C PHE A 40 11.08 -0.33 2.20
N THR A 41 12.00 -0.05 3.13
CA THR A 41 12.24 -0.96 4.24
C THR A 41 10.92 -1.13 4.95
N ARG A 42 10.44 -2.37 5.02
CA ARG A 42 9.32 -2.74 5.89
C ARG A 42 9.73 -2.30 7.28
N GLU A 43 9.15 -1.19 7.75
CA GLU A 43 9.26 -0.79 9.14
C GLU A 43 8.91 -2.02 9.96
N ASP A 44 9.71 -2.26 10.99
CA ASP A 44 9.65 -3.46 11.79
C ASP A 44 8.20 -3.87 12.10
N ASP A 45 7.68 -4.84 11.32
CA ASP A 45 6.36 -5.44 11.49
C ASP A 45 6.35 -6.36 12.73
N SER A 46 7.43 -6.35 13.54
CA SER A 46 7.34 -6.80 14.91
C SER A 46 6.11 -6.16 15.54
N PRO A 47 5.31 -6.93 16.27
CA PRO A 47 4.18 -6.37 16.99
C PRO A 47 4.71 -5.18 17.79
N LEU A 48 4.18 -3.99 17.52
CA LEU A 48 4.49 -2.76 18.26
C LEU A 48 3.94 -2.84 19.71
N GLY A 49 3.99 -4.03 20.32
CA GLY A 49 3.23 -4.50 21.46
C GLY A 49 1.79 -4.89 21.13
N SER A 50 1.01 -5.16 22.18
CA SER A 50 -0.40 -5.53 22.06
C SER A 50 -1.20 -4.43 21.35
N VAL A 51 -2.26 -4.83 20.63
CA VAL A 51 -3.21 -3.88 20.00
C VAL A 51 -3.70 -2.85 21.00
N LYS A 52 -3.95 -3.26 22.26
CA LYS A 52 -4.31 -2.37 23.36
C LYS A 52 -3.29 -1.25 23.61
N MET A 53 -2.00 -1.57 23.70
CA MET A 53 -0.95 -0.57 23.98
C MET A 53 -0.85 0.47 22.85
N ARG A 54 -1.08 0.05 21.60
CA ARG A 54 -1.13 0.98 20.45
C ARG A 54 -2.35 1.90 20.51
N LEU A 55 -3.50 1.35 20.90
CA LEU A 55 -4.73 2.12 21.14
C LEU A 55 -4.54 3.13 22.27
N GLU A 56 -4.02 2.73 23.43
CA GLU A 56 -3.74 3.63 24.57
C GLU A 56 -2.85 4.81 24.18
N ARG A 57 -1.83 4.57 23.34
CA ARG A 57 -0.87 5.61 22.93
C ARG A 57 -1.44 6.58 21.89
N THR A 58 -2.23 6.08 20.94
CA THR A 58 -2.61 6.84 19.75
C THR A 58 -4.02 7.42 19.88
N TRP A 59 -4.95 6.65 20.46
CA TRP A 59 -6.33 7.04 20.70
C TRP A 59 -6.78 6.54 22.08
N PRO A 60 -6.40 7.25 23.16
CA PRO A 60 -6.68 6.84 24.53
C PRO A 60 -8.18 6.66 24.82
N ASP A 61 -9.03 7.42 24.12
CA ASP A 61 -10.48 7.35 24.27
C ASP A 61 -11.12 6.12 23.61
N SER A 62 -10.42 5.42 22.71
CA SER A 62 -10.94 4.23 22.03
C SER A 62 -11.05 2.98 22.91
N LEU A 63 -10.59 3.07 24.16
CA LEU A 63 -10.69 1.99 25.16
C LEU A 63 -11.80 2.21 26.18
N ALA A 64 -12.40 3.40 26.19
CA ALA A 64 -13.58 3.67 26.98
C ALA A 64 -14.82 3.36 26.12
N GLU A 65 -15.31 2.13 26.21
CA GLU A 65 -16.73 1.77 26.38
C GLU A 65 -16.99 0.31 25.97
N GLY A 66 -17.61 -0.43 26.90
CA GLY A 66 -17.85 -1.87 26.78
C GLY A 66 -17.85 -2.63 28.11
N GLN A 67 -17.68 -1.97 29.26
CA GLN A 67 -18.09 -2.53 30.54
C GLN A 67 -19.59 -2.27 30.73
N ALA A 68 -20.40 -3.08 30.04
CA ALA A 68 -21.82 -3.24 30.34
C ALA A 68 -21.96 -4.54 31.15
N ASP A 69 -22.54 -4.38 32.35
CA ASP A 69 -23.03 -5.36 33.35
C ASP A 69 -22.54 -6.83 33.31
#